data_AF-A0A948XM59-F1
#
_entry.id   AF-A0A948XM59-F1
#
_cell.length_a   1.000
_cell.length_b   1.000
_cell.length_c   1.000
_cell.angle_alpha   90.00
_cell.angle_beta   90.00
_cell.angle_gamma   90.00
#
_symmetry.space_group_name_H-M   'P 1'
#
loop_
_entity.id
_entity.type
_entity.pdbx_description
1 polymer ?
#
loop_
_entity_poly.entity_id
_entity_poly.type
_entity_poly.pdbx_seq_one_letter_code
_entity_poly.pdbx_strand_id
1 'polypeptide(L)' 'MEETNLVVEGVKFMFLGMGAVFLFLTLMIVTMNIMSYIIHKFFPEPQKSVTSNVETQKDNKKIVAAITAAIAHHRQG' A
#
# COMPACT_ATOMS: atom_id res chain seq x y z
N MET A 1 2.76 42.73 37.38
CA MET A 1 2.92 42.97 35.93
C MET A 1 4.10 42.19 35.34
N GLU A 2 5.10 41.73 36.12
CA GLU A 2 6.18 40.86 35.63
C GLU A 2 5.79 39.38 35.48
N GLU A 3 4.96 38.82 36.37
CA GLU A 3 4.50 37.41 36.35
C GLU A 3 3.89 37.01 34.99
N THR A 4 3.08 37.90 34.39
CA THR A 4 2.42 37.69 33.10
C THR A 4 3.45 37.55 31.96
N ASN A 5 4.61 38.21 32.08
CA ASN A 5 5.66 38.15 31.06
C ASN A 5 6.30 36.75 31.02
N LEU A 6 6.63 36.19 32.20
CA LEU A 6 7.21 34.84 32.30
C LEU A 6 6.27 33.75 31.78
N VAL A 7 4.97 33.85 32.08
CA VAL A 7 3.98 32.89 31.57
C VAL A 7 3.84 32.99 30.05
N VAL A 8 3.78 34.20 29.50
CA VAL A 8 3.72 34.43 28.05
C VAL A 8 4.99 33.93 27.36
N GLU A 9 6.15 34.15 27.97
CA GLU A 9 7.43 33.67 27.47
C GLU A 9 7.55 32.14 27.52
N GLY A 10 7.08 31.50 28.60
CA GLY A 10 6.97 30.04 28.71
C GLY A 10 6.07 29.43 27.63
N VAL A 11 4.93 30.06 27.34
CA VAL A 11 4.04 29.62 26.24
C VAL A 11 4.72 29.76 24.88
N LYS A 12 5.48 30.85 24.64
CA LYS A 12 6.25 31.01 23.40
C LYS A 12 7.29 29.90 23.24
N PHE A 13 7.99 29.52 24.31
CA PHE A 13 8.93 28.39 24.27
C PHE A 13 8.25 27.04 24.08
N MET A 14 7.06 26.83 24.65
CA MET A 14 6.27 25.62 24.41
C MET A 14 5.89 25.48 22.93
N PHE A 15 5.40 26.57 22.32
CA PHE A 15 5.11 26.58 20.88
C PHE A 15 6.35 26.35 20.02
N LEU A 16 7.48 26.97 20.39
CA LEU A 16 8.75 26.79 19.70
C LEU A 16 9.22 25.32 19.77
N GLY A 17 9.18 24.71 20.96
CA GLY A 17 9.55 23.32 21.17
C GLY A 17 8.64 22.35 20.43
N MET A 18 7.32 22.53 20.55
CA MET A 18 6.34 21.70 19.83
C MET A 18 6.45 21.86 18.31
N GLY A 19 6.67 23.08 17.82
CA GLY A 19 6.89 23.35 16.41
C GLY A 19 8.16 22.70 15.86
N ALA A 20 9.27 22.76 16.61
CA ALA A 20 10.52 22.12 16.22
C ALA A 20 10.38 20.59 16.15
N VAL A 21 9.73 19.97 17.14
CA VAL A 21 9.45 18.53 17.12
C VAL A 21 8.55 18.15 15.94
N PHE A 22 7.49 18.93 15.69
CA PHE A 22 6.60 18.69 14.56
C PHE A 22 7.33 18.79 13.21
N LEU A 23 8.20 19.79 13.04
CA LEU A 23 9.03 19.94 11.85
C LEU A 23 9.95 18.74 11.67
N PHE A 24 10.60 18.30 12.74
CA PHE A 24 11.49 17.14 12.72
C PHE A 24 10.76 15.85 12.32
N LEU A 25 9.60 15.58 12.93
CA LEU A 25 8.78 14.42 12.57
C LEU A 25 8.29 14.48 11.12
N THR A 26 7.89 15.68 10.65
CA THR A 26 7.50 15.88 9.25
C THR A 26 8.65 15.55 8.30
N LEU A 27 9.86 16.05 8.58
CA LEU A 27 11.05 15.73 7.79
C LEU A 27 11.37 14.23 7.80
N MET A 28 11.23 13.57 8.95
CA MET A 28 11.40 12.12 9.08
C MET A 28 10.40 11.37 8.18
N ILE A 29 9.12 11.75 8.21
CA ILE A 29 8.08 11.14 7.38
C ILE A 29 8.37 11.37 5.89
N VAL A 30 8.76 12.59 5.50
CA VAL A 30 9.13 12.90 4.11
C VAL A 30 10.30 12.04 3.66
N THR A 31 11.32 11.87 4.49
CA THR A 31 12.49 11.03 4.20
C THR A 31 12.09 9.57 4.01
N MET A 32 11.22 9.05 4.88
CA MET A 32 10.67 7.70 4.76
C MET A 32 9.85 7.52 3.48
N ASN A 33 9.07 8.53 3.08
CA ASN A 33 8.33 8.52 1.81
C ASN A 33 9.26 8.54 0.60
N ILE A 34 10.34 9.33 0.62
CA ILE A 34 11.35 9.33 -0.43
C ILE A 34 11.97 7.95 -0.55
N MET A 35 12.35 7.34 0.57
CA MET A 35 12.89 5.98 0.58
C MET A 35 11.89 4.98 0.00
N SER A 36 10.61 5.06 0.40
CA SER A 36 9.54 4.22 -0.14
C SER A 36 9.37 4.42 -1.66
N TYR A 37 9.41 5.65 -2.15
CA TYR A 37 9.29 5.96 -3.57
C TYR A 37 10.49 5.41 -4.37
N ILE A 38 11.70 5.58 -3.85
CA ILE A 38 12.92 5.03 -4.45
C ILE A 38 12.83 3.51 -4.53
N ILE A 39 12.44 2.85 -3.43
CA ILE A 39 12.30 1.38 -3.41
C ILE A 39 11.29 0.93 -4.47
N HIS A 40 10.08 1.50 -4.52
CA HIS A 40 9.08 1.12 -5.54
C HIS A 40 9.52 1.41 -6.98
N LYS A 41 10.33 2.46 -7.19
CA LYS A 41 10.82 2.86 -8.52
C LYS A 41 11.95 1.96 -9.02
N PHE A 42 12.92 1.65 -8.16
CA PHE A 42 14.16 0.94 -8.52
C PHE A 42 14.09 -0.57 -8.26
N PHE A 43 13.30 -0.99 -7.27
CA PHE A 43 12.95 -2.38 -6.98
C PHE A 43 11.43 -2.52 -7.02
N PRO A 44 10.81 -2.40 -8.22
CA PRO A 44 9.41 -2.75 -8.36
C PRO A 44 9.27 -4.20 -7.91
N GLU A 45 8.68 -4.41 -6.74
CA GLU A 45 8.25 -5.74 -6.36
C GLU A 45 7.34 -6.21 -7.49
N PRO A 46 7.56 -7.41 -8.06
CA PRO A 46 6.61 -7.96 -9.00
C PRO A 46 5.29 -8.03 -8.26
N GLN A 47 4.40 -7.09 -8.55
CA GLN A 47 3.03 -7.15 -8.09
C GLN A 47 2.59 -8.56 -8.40
N LYS A 48 2.24 -9.34 -7.38
CA LYS A 48 1.41 -10.52 -7.59
C LYS A 48 0.22 -9.95 -8.33
N SER A 49 0.19 -10.16 -9.64
CA SER A 49 -0.99 -9.89 -10.41
C SER A 49 -2.06 -10.66 -9.65
N VAL A 50 -3.06 -9.95 -9.15
CA VAL A 50 -4.28 -10.59 -8.71
C VAL A 50 -4.93 -11.10 -10.00
N THR A 51 -4.33 -12.12 -10.60
CA THR A 51 -4.93 -12.96 -11.63
C THR A 51 -5.82 -13.98 -10.90
N SER A 52 -6.57 -13.51 -9.91
CA SER A 52 -7.61 -14.29 -9.25
C SER A 52 -8.87 -14.18 -10.11
N ASN A 53 -8.83 -14.75 -11.31
CA ASN A 53 -10.02 -15.22 -12.03
C ASN A 53 -9.73 -15.86 -13.41
N VAL A 54 -8.60 -15.56 -14.04
CA VAL A 54 -8.34 -16.06 -15.41
C VAL A 54 -7.96 -17.55 -15.40
N GLU A 55 -7.22 -18.02 -14.39
CA GLU A 55 -6.88 -19.45 -14.25
C GLU A 55 -8.12 -20.30 -13.97
N THR A 56 -8.97 -19.88 -13.03
CA THR A 56 -10.21 -20.58 -12.70
C THR A 56 -11.17 -20.64 -13.90
N GLN A 57 -11.32 -19.56 -14.67
CA GLN A 57 -12.17 -19.57 -15.87
C GLN A 57 -11.61 -20.48 -16.98
N LYS A 58 -10.27 -20.54 -17.13
CA LYS A 58 -9.60 -21.42 -18.09
C LYS A 58 -9.78 -22.91 -17.73
N ASP A 59 -9.73 -23.24 -16.45
CA ASP A 59 -9.94 -24.60 -15.96
C ASP A 59 -11.40 -25.05 -16.13
N ASN A 60 -12.37 -24.19 -15.82
CA ASN A 60 -13.78 -24.50 -16.09
C ASN A 60 -14.05 -24.77 -17.58
N LYS A 61 -13.44 -23.98 -18.48
CA LYS A 61 -13.58 -24.20 -19.93
C LYS A 61 -12.99 -25.53 -20.37
N LYS A 62 -11.86 -25.95 -19.78
CA LYS A 62 -11.24 -27.25 -20.04
C LYS A 62 -12.09 -28.41 -19.51
N ILE A 63 -12.64 -28.28 -18.32
CA ILE A 63 -13.52 -29.30 -17.71
C ILE A 63 -14.78 -29.49 -18.56
N VAL A 64 -15.44 -28.40 -18.97
CA VAL A 64 -16.63 -28.46 -19.84
C VAL A 64 -16.30 -29.08 -21.20
N ALA A 65 -15.14 -28.76 -21.79
CA ALA A 65 -14.70 -29.37 -23.04
C ALA A 65 -14.44 -30.88 -22.90
N ALA A 66 -13.82 -31.32 -21.81
CA ALA A 66 -13.56 -32.73 -21.52
C ALA A 66 -14.86 -33.52 -21.32
N ILE A 67 -15.82 -32.99 -20.56
CA ILE A 67 -17.14 -33.60 -20.36
C ILE A 67 -17.89 -33.70 -21.69
N THR A 68 -17.86 -32.64 -22.50
CA THR A 68 -18.52 -32.63 -23.81
C THR A 68 -17.91 -33.66 -24.76
N ALA A 69 -16.58 -33.78 -24.78
CA ALA A 69 -15.88 -34.78 -25.57
C ALA A 69 -16.20 -36.21 -25.10
N ALA A 70 -16.27 -36.45 -23.79
CA ALA A 70 -16.65 -37.75 -23.24
C ALA A 70 -18.09 -38.14 -23.60
N ILE A 71 -19.04 -37.21 -23.52
CA ILE A 71 -20.45 -37.45 -23.92
C ILE A 71 -20.55 -37.69 -25.43
N ALA A 72 -19.85 -36.89 -26.25
CA ALA A 72 -19.83 -37.08 -27.69
C ALA A 72 -19.24 -38.45 -28.07
N HIS A 73 -18.16 -38.87 -27.40
CA HIS A 73 -17.54 -40.17 -27.61
C HIS A 73 -18.46 -41.33 -27.18
N HIS A 74 -19.16 -41.20 -26.06
CA HIS A 74 -20.13 -42.21 -25.58
C HIS A 74 -21.35 -42.37 -26.49
N ARG A 75 -21.75 -41.32 -27.22
CA ARG A 75 -22.89 -41.35 -28.14
C ARG A 75 -22.52 -41.81 -29.56
N GLN A 76 -21.23 -41.86 -29.88
CA GLN A 76 -20.70 -42.27 -31.19
C GLN A 76 -20.15 -43.70 -31.20
N GLY A 77 -20.10 -44.36 -30.03
CA GLY A 77 -19.92 -45.81 -29.89
C GLY A 77 -21.24 -46.48 -29.56
#